data_AF-X1K318-F1
#
_entry.id   AF-X1K318-F1
#
_cell.length_a   1.000
_cell.length_b   1.000
_cell.length_c   1.000
_cell.angle_alpha   90.00
_cell.angle_beta   90.00
_cell.angle_gamma   90.00
#
_symmetry.space_group_name_H-M   'P 1'
#
loop_
_entity.id
_entity.type
_entity.pdbx_description
1 polymer ?
#
loop_
_entity_poly.entity_id
_entity_poly.type
_entity_poly.pdbx_seq_one_letter_code
_entity_poly.pdbx_strand_id
1 'polypeptide(L)'
;ELIELCHQLDMSSQVPWVILSGGVDFELFCQQVEIACQAGASGFLGGRAIWQEAMYIDDTRERVHYLSTVGADRLKRLTEIASKYAVPWYKKLGVSAHELAQTSEKWYKEY
;
A
#
# COMPACT_ATOMS: atom_id res chain seq x y z
N GLU A 1 13.13 -13.95 6.08
CA GLU A 1 12.07 -14.81 5.51
C GLU A 1 11.01 -14.01 4.76
N LEU A 2 10.22 -13.15 5.42
CA LEU A 2 9.15 -12.36 4.74
C LEU A 2 9.64 -11.47 3.59
N ILE A 3 10.79 -10.80 3.75
CA ILE A 3 11.37 -9.97 2.67
C ILE A 3 11.76 -10.78 1.44
N GLU A 4 12.26 -12.00 1.63
CA GLU A 4 12.62 -12.92 0.54
C GLU A 4 11.37 -13.38 -0.22
N LEU A 5 10.29 -13.68 0.49
CA LEU A 5 9.00 -13.99 -0.15
C LEU A 5 8.46 -12.79 -0.95
N CYS A 6 8.62 -11.57 -0.43
CA CYS A 6 8.23 -10.36 -1.17
C CYS A 6 9.12 -10.13 -2.40
N HIS A 7 10.42 -10.45 -2.34
CA HIS A 7 11.29 -10.42 -3.52
C HIS A 7 10.87 -11.45 -4.56
N GLN A 8 10.53 -12.67 -4.16
CA GLN A 8 10.02 -13.68 -5.08
C GLN A 8 8.70 -13.26 -5.74
N LEU A 9 7.80 -12.65 -4.97
CA LEU A 9 6.58 -12.04 -5.50
C LEU A 9 6.92 -10.93 -6.50
N ASP A 10 7.84 -10.03 -6.16
CA ASP A 10 8.24 -8.95 -7.06
C ASP A 10 8.80 -9.50 -8.37
N MET A 11 9.72 -10.47 -8.33
CA MET A 11 10.27 -11.11 -9.53
C MET A 11 9.22 -11.82 -10.39
N SER A 12 8.15 -12.32 -9.76
CA SER A 12 7.05 -13.00 -10.46
C SER A 12 6.01 -12.04 -11.04
N SER A 13 5.88 -10.83 -10.48
CA SER A 13 4.90 -9.85 -10.91
C SER A 13 5.35 -9.13 -12.19
N GLN A 14 4.53 -9.23 -13.24
CA GLN A 14 4.77 -8.51 -14.50
C GLN A 14 4.41 -7.02 -14.42
N VAL A 15 3.66 -6.62 -13.39
CA VAL A 15 3.16 -5.25 -13.19
C VAL A 15 3.56 -4.73 -11.80
N PRO A 16 3.51 -3.41 -11.57
CA PRO A 16 3.67 -2.85 -10.22
C PRO A 16 2.62 -3.43 -9.28
N TRP A 17 3.01 -3.66 -8.03
CA TRP A 17 2.12 -4.23 -7.02
C TRP A 17 2.16 -3.40 -5.73
N VAL A 18 1.11 -3.55 -4.93
CA VAL A 18 0.98 -2.91 -3.62
C VAL A 18 0.50 -3.94 -2.62
N ILE A 19 0.86 -3.76 -1.35
CA ILE A 19 0.39 -4.64 -0.27
C ILE A 19 -0.97 -4.18 0.27
N LEU A 20 -1.89 -5.11 0.50
CA LEU A 20 -3.17 -4.85 1.14
C LEU A 20 -3.08 -5.11 2.64
N SER A 21 -3.80 -4.31 3.44
CA SER A 21 -3.71 -4.43 4.90
C SER A 21 -4.32 -5.69 5.50
N GLY A 22 -5.23 -6.37 4.79
CA GLY A 22 -5.93 -7.56 5.31
C GLY A 22 -6.86 -7.30 6.52
N GLY A 23 -6.81 -6.12 7.15
CA GLY A 23 -7.45 -5.85 8.45
C GLY A 23 -6.56 -6.15 9.66
N VAL A 24 -5.25 -6.27 9.48
CA VAL A 24 -4.30 -6.34 10.60
C VAL A 24 -4.23 -5.02 11.35
N ASP A 25 -3.64 -5.04 12.54
CA ASP A 25 -3.41 -3.83 13.34
C ASP A 25 -2.46 -2.84 12.65
N PHE A 26 -2.64 -1.54 12.93
CA PHE A 26 -1.92 -0.47 12.26
C PHE A 26 -0.39 -0.59 12.33
N GLU A 27 0.17 -0.93 13.51
CA GLU A 27 1.62 -1.04 13.68
C GLU A 27 2.20 -2.23 12.89
N LEU A 28 1.49 -3.35 12.86
CA LEU A 28 1.87 -4.49 12.04
C LEU A 28 1.78 -4.14 10.56
N PHE A 29 0.76 -3.41 10.14
CA PHE A 29 0.64 -2.96 8.77
C PHE A 29 1.79 -2.02 8.37
N CYS A 30 2.24 -1.12 9.25
CA CYS A 30 3.43 -0.29 8.98
C CYS A 30 4.67 -1.15 8.67
N GLN A 31 4.91 -2.19 9.48
CA GLN A 31 6.04 -3.11 9.25
C GLN A 31 5.90 -3.88 7.93
N GLN A 32 4.69 -4.34 7.61
CA GLN A 32 4.41 -5.03 6.35
C GLN A 32 4.61 -4.13 5.13
N VAL A 33 4.17 -2.86 5.21
CA VAL A 33 4.39 -1.87 4.14
C VAL A 33 5.88 -1.61 3.96
N GLU A 34 6.65 -1.42 5.03
CA GLU A 34 8.10 -1.23 4.94
C GLU A 34 8.77 -2.43 4.27
N ILE A 35 8.50 -3.66 4.73
CA ILE A 35 9.08 -4.89 4.16
C ILE A 35 8.71 -5.05 2.68
N ALA A 36 7.43 -4.86 2.32
CA ALA A 36 6.97 -5.00 0.95
C ALA A 36 7.61 -3.95 0.02
N CYS A 37 7.69 -2.69 0.48
CA CYS A 37 8.28 -1.60 -0.29
C CYS A 37 9.78 -1.83 -0.53
N GLN A 38 10.52 -2.20 0.52
CA GLN A 38 11.94 -2.57 0.39
C GLN A 38 12.17 -3.73 -0.58
N ALA A 39 11.17 -4.61 -0.73
CA ALA A 39 11.24 -5.77 -1.61
C ALA A 39 10.81 -5.51 -3.07
N GLY A 40 10.26 -4.33 -3.39
CA GLY A 40 9.88 -3.96 -4.76
C GLY A 40 8.45 -3.41 -4.92
N ALA A 41 7.63 -3.45 -3.87
CA ALA A 41 6.27 -2.90 -3.96
C ALA A 41 6.28 -1.40 -4.23
N SER A 42 5.26 -0.94 -4.95
CA SER A 42 5.03 0.48 -5.28
C SER A 42 4.20 1.23 -4.25
N GLY A 43 3.98 0.63 -3.07
CA GLY A 43 3.26 1.24 -1.96
C GLY A 43 2.27 0.27 -1.33
N PHE A 44 1.13 0.81 -0.90
CA PHE A 44 0.14 0.09 -0.12
C PHE A 44 -1.30 0.47 -0.53
N LEU A 45 -2.23 -0.44 -0.28
CA LEU A 45 -3.67 -0.19 -0.32
C LEU A 45 -4.25 -0.50 1.07
N GLY A 46 -4.34 0.54 1.90
CA GLY A 46 -4.74 0.44 3.29
C GLY A 46 -6.21 0.82 3.49
N GLY A 47 -6.99 -0.09 4.08
CA GLY A 47 -8.36 0.17 4.52
C GLY A 47 -8.48 0.05 6.03
N ARG A 48 -9.01 -1.09 6.49
CA ARG A 48 -9.31 -1.38 7.90
C ARG A 48 -8.17 -1.06 8.89
N ALA A 49 -6.93 -1.43 8.58
CA ALA A 49 -5.77 -1.08 9.42
C ALA A 49 -5.60 0.43 9.71
N ILE A 50 -6.21 1.31 8.90
CA ILE A 50 -6.16 2.76 9.10
C ILE A 50 -7.32 3.24 9.97
N TRP A 51 -8.55 2.75 9.73
CA TRP A 51 -9.77 3.38 10.24
C TRP A 51 -10.79 2.45 10.93
N GLN A 52 -10.51 1.14 11.07
CA GLN A 52 -11.51 0.18 11.56
C GLN A 52 -12.04 0.50 12.96
N GLU A 53 -11.23 1.10 13.83
CA GLU A 53 -11.64 1.49 15.18
C GLU A 53 -12.75 2.53 15.18
N ALA A 54 -12.80 3.39 14.15
CA ALA A 54 -13.87 4.37 13.97
C ALA A 54 -15.25 3.71 13.81
N MET A 55 -15.32 2.42 13.43
CA MET A 55 -16.58 1.68 13.30
C MET A 55 -17.20 1.32 14.65
N TYR A 56 -16.41 1.36 15.73
CA TYR A 56 -16.87 1.09 17.09
C TYR A 56 -17.14 2.38 17.89
N ILE A 57 -17.03 3.55 17.27
CA ILE A 57 -17.33 4.84 17.89
C ILE A 57 -18.76 5.24 17.53
N ASP A 58 -19.65 5.20 18.53
CA ASP A 58 -21.07 5.50 18.36
C ASP A 58 -21.34 7.00 18.17
N ASP A 59 -20.65 7.85 18.94
CA ASP A 59 -20.81 9.30 18.81
C ASP A 59 -20.20 9.80 17.49
N THR A 60 -21.01 10.51 16.72
CA THR A 60 -20.60 10.96 15.39
C THR A 60 -19.51 12.03 15.45
N ARG A 61 -19.49 12.89 16.46
CA ARG A 61 -18.46 13.94 16.57
C ARG A 61 -17.12 13.32 16.97
N GLU A 62 -17.13 12.38 17.91
CA GLU A 62 -15.94 11.63 18.32
C GLU A 62 -15.39 10.80 17.16
N ARG A 63 -16.25 10.15 16.37
CA ARG A 63 -15.85 9.39 15.18
C ARG A 63 -15.20 10.27 14.12
N VAL A 64 -15.80 11.43 13.83
CA VAL A 64 -15.20 12.42 12.91
C VAL A 64 -13.86 12.91 13.46
N HIS A 65 -13.78 13.20 14.77
CA HIS A 65 -12.54 13.61 15.41
C HIS A 65 -11.45 12.56 15.25
N TYR A 66 -11.74 11.29 15.53
CA TYR A 66 -10.82 10.16 15.36
C TYR A 66 -10.31 10.05 13.92
N LEU A 67 -11.21 10.11 12.93
CA LEU A 67 -10.84 10.02 11.52
C LEU A 67 -9.96 11.21 11.09
N SER A 68 -10.29 12.42 11.57
CA SER A 68 -9.54 13.65 11.24
C SER A 68 -8.19 13.77 11.96
N THR A 69 -7.94 12.95 12.99
CA THR A 69 -6.70 12.95 13.77
C THR A 69 -5.96 11.63 13.58
N VAL A 70 -6.33 10.59 14.32
CA VAL A 70 -5.68 9.27 14.29
C VAL A 70 -5.69 8.68 12.88
N GLY A 71 -6.83 8.69 12.18
CA GLY A 71 -6.93 8.17 10.82
C GLY A 71 -6.02 8.90 9.83
N ALA A 72 -6.01 10.24 9.88
CA ALA A 72 -5.17 11.09 9.05
C ALA A 72 -3.66 10.90 9.35
N ASP A 73 -3.28 10.85 10.63
CA ASP A 73 -1.89 10.63 11.05
C ASP A 73 -1.37 9.25 10.64
N ARG A 74 -2.22 8.22 10.72
CA ARG A 74 -1.91 6.87 10.24
C ARG A 74 -1.65 6.85 8.74
N LEU A 75 -2.50 7.50 7.94
CA LEU A 75 -2.30 7.61 6.51
C LEU A 75 -1.00 8.36 6.18
N LYS A 76 -0.72 9.44 6.91
CA LYS A 76 0.52 10.22 6.76
C LYS A 76 1.75 9.34 7.04
N ARG A 77 1.77 8.58 8.13
CA ARG A 77 2.88 7.68 8.48
C ARG A 77 3.11 6.60 7.43
N LEU A 78 2.05 5.96 6.92
CA LEU A 78 2.18 4.98 5.84
C LEU A 78 2.71 5.63 4.54
N THR A 79 2.27 6.86 4.25
CA THR A 79 2.77 7.65 3.11
C THR A 79 4.24 7.97 3.26
N GLU A 80 4.72 8.32 4.45
CA GLU A 80 6.14 8.54 4.74
C GLU A 80 6.98 7.26 4.52
N ILE A 81 6.50 6.11 5.01
CA ILE A 81 7.15 4.81 4.79
C ILE A 81 7.24 4.49 3.29
N ALA A 82 6.12 4.59 2.58
CA ALA A 82 6.08 4.33 1.13
C ALA A 82 6.97 5.31 0.36
N SER A 83 6.95 6.59 0.71
CA SER A 83 7.79 7.61 0.07
C SER A 83 9.29 7.32 0.25
N LYS A 84 9.66 6.70 1.38
CA LYS A 84 11.05 6.35 1.69
C LYS A 84 11.52 5.09 0.99
N TYR A 85 10.67 4.06 0.89
CA TYR A 85 11.12 2.73 0.49
C TYR A 85 10.47 2.16 -0.77
N ALA A 86 9.31 2.67 -1.21
CA ALA A 86 8.59 2.09 -2.33
C ALA A 86 9.31 2.33 -3.65
N VAL A 87 9.09 1.43 -4.59
CA VAL A 87 9.59 1.58 -5.96
C VAL A 87 8.54 2.31 -6.80
N PRO A 88 8.86 3.46 -7.42
CA PRO A 88 7.91 4.15 -8.29
C PRO A 88 7.38 3.22 -9.38
N TRP A 89 6.05 3.19 -9.58
CA TRP A 89 5.36 2.22 -10.43
C TRP A 89 5.95 2.13 -11.85
N TYR A 90 6.33 3.27 -12.43
CA TYR A 90 6.84 3.35 -13.80
C TYR A 90 8.17 2.63 -13.99
N LYS A 91 8.97 2.45 -12.92
CA LYS A 91 10.24 1.70 -12.98
C LYS A 91 10.01 0.23 -13.33
N LYS A 92 8.98 -0.41 -12.78
CA LYS A 92 8.66 -1.82 -13.05
C LYS A 92 8.25 -2.03 -14.51
N LEU A 93 7.56 -1.05 -15.07
CA LEU A 93 7.08 -1.07 -16.46
C LEU A 93 8.13 -0.57 -17.46
N GLY A 94 9.30 -0.11 -17.00
CA GLY A 94 10.34 0.43 -17.87
C GLY A 94 9.96 1.73 -18.60
N VAL A 95 9.00 2.48 -18.07
CA VAL A 95 8.53 3.76 -18.64
C VAL A 95 8.99 4.95 -17.79
N SER A 96 8.94 6.16 -18.34
CA SER A 96 9.22 7.38 -17.58
C SER A 96 8.02 7.83 -16.74
N ALA A 97 8.26 8.66 -15.72
CA ALA A 97 7.21 9.19 -14.84
C ALA A 97 6.15 10.06 -15.57
N HIS A 98 6.47 10.55 -16.77
CA HIS A 98 5.60 11.41 -17.56
C HIS A 98 4.88 10.67 -18.70
N GLU A 99 5.09 9.36 -18.83
CA GLU A 99 4.45 8.52 -19.83
C GLU A 99 3.31 7.70 -19.21
N LEU A 100 2.25 7.50 -19.99
CA LEU A 100 1.19 6.57 -19.62
C LEU A 100 1.59 5.15 -20.01
N ALA A 101 1.45 4.20 -19.09
CA ALA A 101 1.60 2.79 -19.41
C ALA A 101 0.51 2.35 -20.40
N GLN A 102 0.92 1.75 -21.52
CA GLN A 102 -0.03 1.10 -22.41
C GLN A 102 -0.52 -0.20 -21.76
N THR A 103 -1.83 -0.31 -21.59
CA THR A 103 -2.47 -1.51 -21.04
C THR A 103 -3.33 -2.14 -22.12
N SER A 104 -3.08 -3.41 -22.43
CA SER A 104 -3.89 -4.19 -23.38
C SER A 104 -5.33 -4.32 -22.87
N GLU A 105 -6.34 -4.20 -23.73
CA GLU A 105 -7.73 -4.53 -23.37
C GLU A 105 -7.89 -5.99 -22.93
N LYS A 106 -6.90 -6.85 -23.25
CA LYS A 106 -6.84 -8.27 -22.90
C LYS A 106 -5.88 -8.55 -21.75
N TRP A 107 -5.43 -7.54 -21.00
CA TRP A 107 -4.44 -7.70 -19.91
C TRP A 107 -4.76 -8.87 -18.95
N TYR A 108 -6.03 -9.07 -18.60
CA TYR A 108 -6.48 -10.12 -17.68
C TYR A 108 -6.36 -11.55 -18.23
N LYS A 109 -6.12 -11.68 -19.54
CA LYS A 109 -5.85 -12.97 -20.23
C LYS A 109 -4.37 -13.17 -20.53
N GLU A 110 -3.59 -12.08 -20.56
CA GLU A 110 -2.20 -12.06 -21.02
C GLU A 110 -1.20 -11.97 -19.85
N TYR A 111 -1.69 -11.66 -18.64
CA TYR A 111 -0.93 -11.68 -17.39
C TYR A 111 -0.51 -13.09 -16.96
#